data_AF-A0A2K8SEX9-F1
#
_entry.id   AF-A0A2K8SEX9-F1
#
_cell.length_a   1.000
_cell.length_b   1.000
_cell.length_c   1.000
_cell.angle_alpha   90.00
_cell.angle_beta   90.00
_cell.angle_gamma   90.00
#
_symmetry.space_group_name_H-M   'P 1'
#
loop_
_entity.id
_entity.type
_entity.pdbx_description
1 polymer ?
#
loop_
_entity_poly.entity_id
_entity_poly.type
_entity_poly.pdbx_seq_one_letter_code
_entity_poly.pdbx_strand_id
1 'polypeptide(L)'
;MNFDLILKNTVEELLNYFNEDCFKNLKLNGKDIRISVDNLFEKISTDNFEGIDLIIDQLNQLRQENQDLLTTKKANHIFYASTEILLSSATEGFRKIKEAFHDLNFLKYTEHEKNLIDLNEKFVVRKLASNSQRVINKYENLSFRFINNEKISDFLNSLNKISKSENVSDILCWAKEVLLKQDEIKRLDYFINYDALVDEYGWIHDIVKLSSANAEFMGLIVNIEIFSNVINQKSYKENKVRA
;
A
#
# COMPACT_ATOMS: atom_id res chain seq x y z
N MET A 1 10.09 -21.18 -8.86
CA MET A 1 9.52 -19.92 -8.33
C MET A 1 8.04 -20.00 -8.58
N ASN A 2 7.23 -19.91 -7.52
CA ASN A 2 5.79 -20.05 -7.63
C ASN A 2 5.17 -18.65 -7.51
N PHE A 3 5.03 -17.95 -8.64
CA PHE A 3 4.51 -16.58 -8.65
C PHE A 3 3.04 -16.50 -8.23
N ASP A 4 2.23 -17.51 -8.57
CA ASP A 4 0.85 -17.56 -8.13
C ASP A 4 0.77 -17.66 -6.60
N LEU A 5 1.70 -18.39 -5.97
CA LEU A 5 1.78 -18.44 -4.50
C LEU A 5 2.17 -17.08 -3.91
N ILE A 6 3.17 -16.38 -4.47
CA ILE A 6 3.54 -15.02 -3.99
C ILE A 6 2.34 -14.09 -4.13
N LEU A 7 1.66 -14.11 -5.29
CA LEU A 7 0.48 -13.29 -5.55
C LEU A 7 -0.62 -13.55 -4.52
N LYS A 8 -0.99 -14.82 -4.32
CA LYS A 8 -2.07 -15.20 -3.40
C LYS A 8 -1.73 -14.84 -1.96
N ASN A 9 -0.50 -15.09 -1.51
CA ASN A 9 -0.06 -14.73 -0.17
C ASN A 9 -0.10 -13.21 0.03
N THR A 10 0.44 -12.42 -0.91
CA THR A 10 0.40 -10.95 -0.79
C THR A 10 -1.04 -10.41 -0.76
N VAL A 11 -1.94 -10.98 -1.57
CA VAL A 11 -3.37 -10.61 -1.54
C VAL A 11 -4.00 -10.97 -0.20
N GLU A 12 -3.74 -12.18 0.32
CA GLU A 12 -4.27 -12.65 1.60
C GLU A 12 -3.79 -11.80 2.78
N GLU A 13 -2.48 -11.53 2.85
CA GLU A 13 -1.88 -10.69 3.88
C GLU A 13 -2.46 -9.28 3.87
N LEU A 14 -2.60 -8.68 2.67
CA LEU A 14 -3.17 -7.34 2.54
C LEU A 14 -4.66 -7.32 2.94
N LEU A 15 -5.42 -8.35 2.56
CA LEU A 15 -6.81 -8.50 2.98
C LEU A 15 -6.96 -8.62 4.49
N ASN A 16 -6.14 -9.46 5.12
CA ASN A 16 -6.17 -9.65 6.57
C ASN A 16 -5.78 -8.36 7.29
N TYR A 17 -4.73 -7.67 6.82
CA TYR A 17 -4.32 -6.39 7.36
C TYR A 17 -5.46 -5.35 7.34
N PHE A 18 -6.18 -5.23 6.22
CA PHE A 18 -7.28 -4.28 6.15
C PHE A 18 -8.52 -4.73 6.91
N ASN A 19 -8.94 -5.99 6.81
CA ASN A 19 -10.17 -6.47 7.45
C ASN A 19 -10.03 -6.62 8.98
N GLU A 20 -8.92 -7.17 9.45
CA GLU A 20 -8.73 -7.56 10.84
C GLU A 20 -8.08 -6.47 11.69
N ASP A 21 -7.28 -5.58 11.08
CA ASP A 21 -6.61 -4.49 11.80
C ASP A 21 -7.23 -3.12 11.49
N CYS A 22 -7.33 -2.74 10.21
CA CYS A 22 -7.70 -1.38 9.83
C CYS A 22 -9.21 -1.10 9.91
N PHE A 23 -10.04 -2.00 9.37
CA PHE A 23 -11.49 -1.84 9.28
C PHE A 23 -12.24 -2.44 10.47
N LYS A 24 -11.52 -3.03 11.43
CA LYS A 24 -12.10 -3.64 12.61
C LYS A 24 -13.00 -2.65 13.36
N ASN A 25 -14.27 -3.02 13.50
CA ASN A 25 -15.32 -2.21 14.14
C ASN A 25 -15.64 -0.87 13.44
N LEU A 26 -15.14 -0.61 12.23
CA LEU A 26 -15.52 0.56 11.45
C LEU A 26 -16.84 0.30 10.72
N LYS A 27 -17.79 1.22 10.87
CA LYS A 27 -19.12 1.12 10.28
C LYS A 27 -19.41 2.28 9.35
N LEU A 28 -19.69 1.98 8.09
CA LEU A 28 -20.19 2.94 7.10
C LEU A 28 -21.69 2.69 6.89
N ASN A 29 -22.52 3.72 7.08
CA ASN A 29 -23.98 3.61 6.98
C ASN A 29 -24.58 2.46 7.81
N GLY A 30 -24.01 2.21 9.00
CA GLY A 30 -24.46 1.17 9.92
C GLY A 30 -24.01 -0.26 9.57
N LYS A 31 -23.26 -0.46 8.48
CA LYS A 31 -22.69 -1.74 8.07
C LYS A 31 -21.19 -1.78 8.37
N ASP A 32 -20.69 -2.92 8.83
CA ASP A 32 -19.26 -3.12 9.01
C ASP A 32 -18.54 -3.06 7.66
N ILE A 33 -17.46 -2.29 7.58
CA ILE A 33 -16.61 -2.24 6.40
C ILE A 33 -15.82 -3.55 6.33
N ARG A 34 -15.96 -4.29 5.23
CA ARG A 34 -15.18 -5.50 4.98
C ARG A 34 -14.96 -5.71 3.49
N ILE A 35 -13.73 -6.05 3.13
CA ILE A 35 -13.39 -6.52 1.78
C ILE A 35 -13.70 -8.01 1.71
N SER A 36 -14.58 -8.41 0.81
CA SER A 36 -14.97 -9.81 0.62
C SER A 36 -15.32 -10.09 -0.83
N VAL A 37 -14.72 -11.15 -1.38
CA VAL A 37 -14.99 -11.64 -2.74
C VAL A 37 -15.13 -13.15 -2.69
N ASP A 38 -16.26 -13.65 -3.19
CA ASP A 38 -16.52 -15.08 -3.27
C ASP A 38 -15.52 -15.76 -4.21
N ASN A 39 -14.96 -16.88 -3.74
CA ASN A 39 -13.96 -17.69 -4.45
C ASN A 39 -12.75 -16.87 -4.95
N LEU A 40 -12.31 -15.89 -4.15
CA LEU A 40 -11.22 -14.98 -4.50
C LEU A 40 -9.98 -15.70 -5.07
N PHE A 41 -9.50 -16.74 -4.39
CA PHE A 41 -8.28 -17.44 -4.80
C PHE A 41 -8.43 -18.32 -6.05
N GLU A 42 -9.67 -18.60 -6.48
CA GLU A 42 -9.95 -19.24 -7.78
C GLU A 42 -9.93 -18.22 -8.93
N LYS A 43 -10.28 -16.96 -8.61
CA LYS A 43 -10.33 -15.82 -9.56
C LYS A 43 -9.03 -15.03 -9.65
N ILE A 44 -7.97 -15.50 -9.01
CA ILE A 44 -6.66 -14.84 -9.00
C ILE A 44 -5.57 -15.84 -9.42
N SER A 45 -4.88 -15.47 -10.49
CA SER A 45 -3.61 -16.05 -10.92
C SER A 45 -2.73 -14.95 -11.51
N THR A 46 -1.48 -15.27 -11.81
CA THR A 46 -0.59 -14.34 -12.49
C THR A 46 -1.08 -13.95 -13.87
N ASP A 47 -1.98 -14.71 -14.49
CA ASP A 47 -2.57 -14.39 -15.79
C ASP A 47 -4.01 -13.85 -15.69
N ASN A 48 -4.64 -13.93 -14.51
CA ASN A 48 -6.00 -13.46 -14.26
C ASN A 48 -6.08 -12.64 -12.96
N PHE A 49 -6.38 -11.36 -13.09
CA PHE A 49 -6.52 -10.43 -11.96
C PHE A 49 -7.97 -10.06 -11.63
N GLU A 50 -8.96 -10.76 -12.18
CA GLU A 50 -10.39 -10.48 -11.98
C GLU A 50 -10.76 -10.36 -10.49
N GLY A 51 -10.27 -11.25 -9.64
CA GLY A 51 -10.52 -11.17 -8.20
C GLY A 51 -10.00 -9.89 -7.54
N ILE A 52 -8.87 -9.35 -8.03
CA ILE A 52 -8.32 -8.06 -7.55
C ILE A 52 -9.16 -6.89 -8.07
N ASP A 53 -9.61 -6.96 -9.32
CA ASP A 53 -10.48 -5.93 -9.90
C ASP A 53 -11.81 -5.81 -9.14
N LEU A 54 -12.42 -6.95 -8.77
CA LEU A 54 -13.61 -6.96 -7.92
C LEU A 54 -13.38 -6.32 -6.54
N ILE A 55 -12.21 -6.53 -5.93
CA ILE A 55 -11.84 -5.86 -4.66
C ILE A 55 -11.74 -4.34 -4.87
N ILE A 56 -11.07 -3.90 -5.94
CA ILE A 56 -10.89 -2.48 -6.24
C ILE A 56 -12.25 -1.81 -6.47
N ASP A 57 -13.16 -2.46 -7.19
CA ASP A 57 -14.50 -1.94 -7.43
C ASP A 57 -15.31 -1.84 -6.13
N GLN A 58 -15.26 -2.85 -5.27
CA GLN A 58 -15.87 -2.81 -3.94
C GLN A 58 -15.33 -1.65 -3.09
N LEU A 59 -14.01 -1.43 -3.11
CA LEU A 59 -13.38 -0.32 -2.39
C LEU A 59 -13.78 1.04 -2.96
N ASN A 60 -13.88 1.17 -4.28
CA ASN A 60 -14.35 2.42 -4.90
C ASN A 60 -15.82 2.72 -4.56
N GLN A 61 -16.67 1.71 -4.47
CA GLN A 61 -18.05 1.87 -3.99
C GLN A 61 -18.08 2.37 -2.55
N LEU A 62 -17.29 1.76 -1.65
CA LEU A 62 -17.18 2.22 -0.26
C LEU A 62 -16.65 3.65 -0.16
N ARG A 63 -15.72 4.06 -1.03
CA ARG A 63 -15.22 5.45 -1.08
C ARG A 63 -16.30 6.41 -1.53
N GLN A 64 -17.12 6.02 -2.51
CA GLN A 64 -18.27 6.83 -2.93
C GLN A 64 -19.27 6.98 -1.77
N GLU A 65 -19.62 5.89 -1.10
CA GLU A 65 -20.50 5.93 0.08
C GLU A 65 -19.93 6.81 1.21
N ASN A 66 -18.61 6.78 1.42
CA ASN A 66 -17.93 7.63 2.39
C ASN A 66 -18.02 9.11 2.00
N GLN A 67 -17.84 9.44 0.72
CA GLN A 67 -17.98 10.81 0.21
C GLN A 67 -19.41 11.33 0.33
N ASP A 68 -20.41 10.49 0.12
CA ASP A 68 -21.82 10.86 0.24
C ASP A 68 -22.19 11.33 1.65
N LEU A 69 -21.45 10.91 2.70
CA LEU A 69 -21.61 11.40 4.07
C LEU A 69 -21.46 12.92 4.15
N LEU A 70 -20.59 13.51 3.34
CA LEU A 70 -20.33 14.96 3.34
C LEU A 70 -21.51 15.78 2.82
N THR A 71 -22.47 15.16 2.12
CA THR A 71 -23.68 15.84 1.65
C THR A 71 -24.74 15.99 2.76
N THR A 72 -24.54 15.35 3.92
CA THR A 72 -25.50 15.37 5.03
C THR A 72 -25.27 16.58 5.95
N LYS A 73 -26.36 17.17 6.47
CA LYS A 73 -26.32 18.39 7.31
C LYS A 73 -25.51 18.28 8.63
N LYS A 74 -25.13 17.07 9.03
CA LYS A 74 -24.34 16.79 10.25
C LYS A 74 -23.29 15.72 9.95
N ALA A 75 -22.57 15.90 8.85
CA ALA A 75 -21.54 14.98 8.44
C ALA A 75 -20.47 14.84 9.53
N ASN A 76 -20.12 13.59 9.88
CA ASN A 76 -18.99 13.33 10.77
C ASN A 76 -17.70 13.41 9.94
N HIS A 77 -17.12 14.60 9.86
CA HIS A 77 -15.92 14.89 9.08
C HIS A 77 -14.69 14.09 9.54
N ILE A 78 -14.59 13.82 10.83
CA ILE A 78 -13.50 13.01 11.42
C ILE A 78 -13.59 11.58 10.89
N PHE A 79 -14.80 11.00 10.96
CA PHE A 79 -15.06 9.67 10.44
C PHE A 79 -14.82 9.59 8.93
N TYR A 80 -15.29 10.57 8.16
CA TYR A 80 -15.00 10.65 6.72
C TYR A 80 -13.50 10.61 6.45
N ALA A 81 -12.75 11.46 7.15
CA ALA A 81 -11.32 11.62 6.91
C ALA A 81 -10.52 10.36 7.24
N SER A 82 -10.77 9.74 8.40
CA SER A 82 -10.06 8.52 8.81
C SER A 82 -10.40 7.35 7.88
N THR A 83 -11.67 7.24 7.49
CA THR A 83 -12.14 6.21 6.56
C THR A 83 -11.57 6.39 5.16
N GLU A 84 -11.49 7.63 4.65
CA GLU A 84 -10.97 7.92 3.30
C GLU A 84 -9.49 7.55 3.15
N ILE A 85 -8.69 7.80 4.19
CA ILE A 85 -7.27 7.41 4.22
C ILE A 85 -7.13 5.89 4.11
N LEU A 86 -7.92 5.14 4.88
CA LEU A 86 -7.86 3.67 4.89
C LEU A 86 -8.35 3.10 3.56
N LEU A 87 -9.49 3.55 3.05
CA LEU A 87 -10.04 3.08 1.78
C LEU A 87 -9.15 3.43 0.58
N SER A 88 -8.58 4.64 0.55
CA SER A 88 -7.62 5.04 -0.50
C SER A 88 -6.36 4.18 -0.45
N SER A 89 -5.85 3.90 0.75
CA SER A 89 -4.68 3.04 0.95
C SER A 89 -4.95 1.61 0.50
N ALA A 90 -6.10 1.05 0.87
CA ALA A 90 -6.50 -0.29 0.42
C ALA A 90 -6.59 -0.35 -1.10
N THR A 91 -7.28 0.62 -1.72
CA THR A 91 -7.48 0.67 -3.17
C THR A 91 -6.14 0.67 -3.90
N GLU A 92 -5.20 1.51 -3.47
CA GLU A 92 -3.87 1.60 -4.08
C GLU A 92 -3.03 0.35 -3.82
N GLY A 93 -3.12 -0.25 -2.63
CA GLY A 93 -2.43 -1.50 -2.31
C GLY A 93 -2.79 -2.62 -3.29
N PHE A 94 -4.09 -2.88 -3.51
CA PHE A 94 -4.54 -3.89 -4.46
C PHE A 94 -4.19 -3.55 -5.92
N ARG A 95 -4.30 -2.26 -6.30
CA ARG A 95 -3.86 -1.81 -7.63
C ARG A 95 -2.38 -2.09 -7.86
N LYS A 96 -1.54 -1.85 -6.85
CA LYS A 96 -0.08 -2.07 -6.92
C LYS A 96 0.30 -3.53 -6.99
N ILE A 97 -0.47 -4.44 -6.38
CA ILE A 97 -0.31 -5.88 -6.61
C ILE A 97 -0.47 -6.18 -8.11
N LYS A 98 -1.56 -5.74 -8.73
CA LYS A 98 -1.83 -5.97 -10.15
C LYS A 98 -0.74 -5.39 -11.05
N GLU A 99 -0.34 -4.13 -10.81
CA GLU A 99 0.74 -3.48 -11.58
C GLU A 99 2.08 -4.21 -11.42
N ALA A 100 2.46 -4.59 -10.20
CA ALA A 100 3.73 -5.27 -9.95
C ALA A 100 3.77 -6.64 -10.63
N PHE A 101 2.69 -7.42 -10.58
CA PHE A 101 2.64 -8.72 -11.25
C PHE A 101 2.55 -8.61 -12.76
N HIS A 102 1.89 -7.58 -13.30
CA HIS A 102 1.95 -7.26 -14.72
C HIS A 102 3.40 -6.98 -15.16
N ASP A 103 4.13 -6.14 -14.43
CA ASP A 103 5.55 -5.86 -14.70
C ASP A 103 6.42 -7.11 -14.60
N LEU A 104 6.21 -7.95 -13.58
CA LEU A 104 6.95 -9.19 -13.40
C LEU A 104 6.66 -10.20 -14.51
N ASN A 105 5.42 -10.28 -15.00
CA ASN A 105 5.05 -11.13 -16.12
C ASN A 105 5.76 -10.73 -17.41
N PHE A 106 5.93 -9.43 -17.64
CA PHE A 106 6.69 -8.93 -18.79
C PHE A 106 8.17 -9.36 -18.75
N LEU A 107 8.74 -9.55 -17.55
CA LEU A 107 10.11 -10.02 -17.35
C LEU A 107 10.25 -11.55 -17.38
N LYS A 108 9.15 -12.30 -17.51
CA LYS A 108 9.19 -13.77 -17.59
C LYS A 108 9.68 -14.22 -18.97
N TYR A 109 10.51 -15.25 -18.98
CA TYR A 109 10.88 -15.98 -20.19
C TYR A 109 10.95 -17.47 -19.91
N THR A 110 10.76 -18.29 -20.93
CA THR A 110 10.83 -19.75 -20.83
C THR A 110 12.16 -20.23 -21.39
N GLU A 111 12.93 -20.94 -20.56
CA GLU A 111 14.18 -21.59 -20.96
C GLU A 111 14.14 -23.04 -20.48
N HIS A 112 14.34 -24.00 -21.39
CA HIS A 112 14.28 -25.44 -21.09
C HIS A 112 13.04 -25.86 -20.28
N GLU A 113 11.84 -25.44 -20.72
CA GLU A 113 10.54 -25.69 -20.07
C GLU A 113 10.40 -25.11 -18.65
N LYS A 114 11.35 -24.29 -18.20
CA LYS A 114 11.28 -23.58 -16.92
C LYS A 114 10.98 -22.10 -17.16
N ASN A 115 9.97 -21.60 -16.46
CA ASN A 115 9.70 -20.16 -16.39
C ASN A 115 10.73 -19.49 -15.48
N LEU A 116 11.53 -18.61 -16.06
CA LEU A 116 12.53 -17.79 -15.40
C LEU A 116 12.12 -16.32 -15.43
N ILE A 117 12.76 -15.49 -14.59
CA ILE A 117 12.57 -14.04 -14.61
C ILE A 117 13.92 -13.34 -14.75
N ASP A 118 14.00 -12.39 -15.68
CA ASP A 118 15.17 -11.52 -15.82
C ASP A 118 15.08 -10.33 -14.88
N LEU A 119 15.25 -10.62 -13.59
CA LEU A 119 15.26 -9.63 -12.51
C LEU A 119 16.51 -9.81 -11.66
N ASN A 120 17.28 -8.76 -11.47
CA ASN A 120 18.43 -8.76 -10.56
C ASN A 120 18.18 -7.82 -9.36
N GLU A 121 18.95 -8.03 -8.29
CA GLU A 121 18.79 -7.27 -7.05
C GLU A 121 19.00 -5.76 -7.25
N LYS A 122 19.98 -5.35 -8.06
CA LYS A 122 20.25 -3.93 -8.35
C LYS A 122 19.04 -3.24 -8.99
N PHE A 123 18.32 -3.92 -9.88
CA PHE A 123 17.08 -3.40 -10.45
C PHE A 123 16.01 -3.21 -9.38
N VAL A 124 15.83 -4.21 -8.50
CA VAL A 124 14.86 -4.14 -7.40
C VAL A 124 15.17 -2.99 -6.45
N VAL A 125 16.43 -2.86 -6.02
CA VAL A 125 16.88 -1.75 -5.16
C VAL A 125 16.55 -0.41 -5.81
N ARG A 126 16.87 -0.21 -7.09
CA ARG A 126 16.55 1.02 -7.81
C ARG A 126 15.06 1.29 -7.92
N LYS A 127 14.24 0.26 -8.16
CA LYS A 127 12.79 0.38 -8.25
C LYS A 127 12.19 0.80 -6.90
N LEU A 128 12.60 0.14 -5.82
CA LEU A 128 12.13 0.45 -4.46
C LEU A 128 12.63 1.81 -3.97
N ALA A 129 13.86 2.20 -4.30
CA ALA A 129 14.38 3.53 -4.01
C ALA A 129 13.61 4.62 -4.75
N SER A 130 13.30 4.41 -6.03
CA SER A 130 12.48 5.33 -6.83
C SER A 130 11.05 5.46 -6.27
N ASN A 131 10.43 4.34 -5.88
CA ASN A 131 9.13 4.35 -5.22
C ASN A 131 9.19 5.10 -3.87
N SER A 132 10.24 4.89 -3.07
CA SER A 132 10.43 5.62 -1.81
C SER A 132 10.54 7.12 -2.04
N GLN A 133 11.30 7.55 -3.06
CA GLN A 133 11.40 8.97 -3.42
C GLN A 133 10.05 9.56 -3.84
N ARG A 134 9.20 8.80 -4.54
CA ARG A 134 7.83 9.25 -4.86
C ARG A 134 6.99 9.46 -3.61
N VAL A 135 7.07 8.57 -2.63
CA VAL A 135 6.38 8.73 -1.33
C VAL A 135 6.88 9.99 -0.63
N ILE A 136 8.20 10.17 -0.51
CA ILE A 136 8.82 11.37 0.09
C ILE A 136 8.25 12.63 -0.56
N ASN A 137 8.28 12.72 -1.88
CA ASN A 137 7.78 13.87 -2.62
C ASN A 137 6.28 14.14 -2.34
N LYS A 138 5.45 13.09 -2.18
CA LYS A 138 4.02 13.26 -1.85
C LYS A 138 3.83 13.86 -0.46
N TYR A 139 4.61 13.43 0.51
CA TYR A 139 4.55 13.94 1.89
C TYR A 139 5.13 15.35 2.02
N GLU A 140 6.22 15.66 1.32
CA GLU A 140 6.82 17.02 1.28
C GLU A 140 5.92 18.06 0.60
N ASN A 141 4.95 17.63 -0.22
CA ASN A 141 3.97 18.50 -0.87
C ASN A 141 2.64 18.60 -0.10
N LEU A 142 2.56 18.04 1.11
CA LEU A 142 1.40 18.25 1.99
C LEU A 142 1.35 19.71 2.46
N SER A 143 0.20 20.12 2.99
CA SER A 143 0.05 21.46 3.56
C SER A 143 0.96 21.63 4.79
N PHE A 144 1.48 22.84 5.02
CA PHE A 144 2.43 23.13 6.12
C PHE A 144 1.97 22.66 7.50
N ARG A 145 0.65 22.64 7.74
CA ARG A 145 0.04 22.14 8.97
C ARG A 145 0.34 20.65 9.26
N PHE A 146 0.66 19.86 8.24
CA PHE A 146 1.11 18.46 8.38
C PHE A 146 2.63 18.34 8.46
N ILE A 147 3.36 19.05 7.60
CA ILE A 147 4.82 18.87 7.43
C ILE A 147 5.61 19.24 8.70
N ASN A 148 5.14 20.23 9.47
CA ASN A 148 5.83 20.66 10.69
C ASN A 148 5.67 19.68 11.88
N ASN A 149 5.03 18.52 11.66
CA ASN A 149 4.90 17.49 12.68
C ASN A 149 6.19 16.64 12.74
N GLU A 150 6.78 16.52 13.94
CA GLU A 150 7.99 15.74 14.18
C GLU A 150 7.85 14.28 13.73
N LYS A 151 6.67 13.66 13.92
CA LYS A 151 6.42 12.28 13.50
C LYS A 151 6.49 12.11 11.98
N ILE A 152 6.03 13.11 11.22
CA ILE A 152 6.14 13.10 9.75
C ILE A 152 7.60 13.27 9.35
N SER A 153 8.35 14.13 10.04
CA SER A 153 9.78 14.30 9.79
C SER A 153 10.56 13.00 10.05
N ASP A 154 10.29 12.31 11.15
CA ASP A 154 10.90 11.02 11.48
C ASP A 154 10.53 9.90 10.50
N PHE A 155 9.29 9.90 10.04
CA PHE A 155 8.82 8.99 8.99
C PHE A 155 9.56 9.24 7.67
N LEU A 156 9.68 10.50 7.24
CA LEU A 156 10.43 10.90 6.05
C LEU A 156 11.92 10.55 6.15
N ASN A 157 12.51 10.72 7.33
CA ASN A 157 13.90 10.34 7.58
C ASN A 157 14.11 8.83 7.38
N SER A 158 13.18 7.98 7.82
CA SER A 158 13.26 6.53 7.60
C SER A 158 13.02 6.14 6.14
N LEU A 159 12.09 6.81 5.43
CA LEU A 159 11.93 6.62 3.98
C LEU A 159 13.19 7.00 3.19
N ASN A 160 13.89 8.06 3.62
CA ASN A 160 15.17 8.48 3.05
C ASN A 160 16.27 7.42 3.22
N LYS A 161 16.19 6.57 4.24
CA LYS A 161 17.11 5.44 4.39
C LYS A 161 16.80 4.34 3.37
N ILE A 162 15.52 4.08 3.08
CA ILE A 162 15.12 3.17 1.99
C ILE A 162 15.64 3.68 0.64
N SER A 163 15.48 4.97 0.34
CA SER A 163 15.91 5.53 -0.96
C SER A 163 17.43 5.50 -1.18
N LYS A 164 18.22 5.42 -0.10
CA LYS A 164 19.69 5.36 -0.11
C LYS A 164 20.25 3.95 0.11
N SER A 165 19.39 2.95 0.32
CA SER A 165 19.84 1.57 0.56
C SER A 165 20.41 0.95 -0.71
N GLU A 166 21.41 0.08 -0.56
CA GLU A 166 22.11 -0.55 -1.69
C GLU A 166 21.74 -2.02 -1.92
N ASN A 167 21.01 -2.64 -0.98
CA ASN A 167 20.60 -4.04 -1.03
C ASN A 167 19.16 -4.20 -0.48
N VAL A 168 18.53 -5.33 -0.79
CA VAL A 168 17.13 -5.59 -0.42
C VAL A 168 16.96 -5.83 1.08
N SER A 169 17.96 -6.41 1.75
CA SER A 169 17.92 -6.69 3.19
C SER A 169 17.81 -5.40 4.03
N ASP A 170 18.59 -4.38 3.69
CA ASP A 170 18.52 -3.07 4.34
C ASP A 170 17.16 -2.42 4.11
N ILE A 171 16.63 -2.49 2.88
CA ILE A 171 15.29 -2.00 2.56
C ILE A 171 14.23 -2.68 3.43
N LEU A 172 14.28 -4.01 3.59
CA LEU A 172 13.35 -4.76 4.45
C LEU A 172 13.46 -4.33 5.91
N CYS A 173 14.68 -4.09 6.40
CA CYS A 173 14.90 -3.60 7.76
C CYS A 173 14.22 -2.24 7.98
N TRP A 174 14.49 -1.28 7.10
CA TRP A 174 13.90 0.05 7.19
C TRP A 174 12.39 0.04 6.92
N ALA A 175 11.89 -0.84 6.06
CA ALA A 175 10.45 -0.97 5.80
C ALA A 175 9.65 -1.30 7.06
N LYS A 176 10.17 -2.18 7.92
CA LYS A 176 9.56 -2.49 9.22
C LYS A 176 9.49 -1.27 10.13
N GLU A 177 10.56 -0.48 10.18
CA GLU A 177 10.60 0.75 10.96
C GLU A 177 9.61 1.80 10.44
N VAL A 178 9.52 1.94 9.11
CA VAL A 178 8.59 2.88 8.47
C VAL A 178 7.13 2.46 8.70
N LEU A 179 6.82 1.16 8.64
CA LEU A 179 5.48 0.64 8.94
C LEU A 179 5.02 0.99 10.36
N LEU A 180 5.88 0.77 11.36
CA LEU A 180 5.58 1.11 12.75
C LEU A 180 5.30 2.60 12.93
N LYS A 181 6.08 3.47 12.28
CA LYS A 181 5.88 4.92 12.31
C LYS A 181 4.60 5.35 11.59
N GLN A 182 4.21 4.62 10.54
CA GLN A 182 3.04 4.96 9.75
C GLN A 182 1.72 4.59 10.45
N ASP A 183 1.71 3.58 11.32
CA ASP A 183 0.55 3.30 12.18
C ASP A 183 0.21 4.46 13.10
N GLU A 184 1.20 5.28 13.48
CA GLU A 184 0.94 6.54 14.18
C GLU A 184 0.27 7.55 13.25
N ILE A 185 0.77 7.73 12.02
CA ILE A 185 0.25 8.67 11.00
C ILE A 185 -1.19 8.34 10.59
N LYS A 186 -1.58 7.07 10.58
CA LYS A 186 -2.94 6.62 10.30
C LYS A 186 -3.97 7.10 11.33
N ARG A 187 -3.55 7.42 12.56
CA ARG A 187 -4.42 7.94 13.62
C ARG A 187 -4.48 9.45 13.53
N LEU A 188 -5.42 9.95 12.72
CA LEU A 188 -5.62 11.38 12.42
C LEU A 188 -5.65 12.31 13.65
N ASP A 189 -6.08 11.79 14.80
CA ASP A 189 -6.18 12.53 16.07
C ASP A 189 -4.85 13.10 16.57
N TYR A 190 -3.71 12.61 16.07
CA TYR A 190 -2.38 13.15 16.39
C TYR A 190 -1.90 14.25 15.44
N PHE A 191 -2.57 14.45 14.30
CA PHE A 191 -2.05 15.29 13.20
C PHE A 191 -2.97 16.44 12.83
N ILE A 192 -4.27 16.30 13.07
CA ILE A 192 -5.27 17.29 12.69
C ILE A 192 -5.73 18.01 13.95
N ASN A 193 -5.39 19.29 14.04
CA ASN A 193 -6.08 20.17 14.98
C ASN A 193 -7.50 20.41 14.45
N TYR A 194 -8.45 19.63 14.97
CA TYR A 194 -9.85 19.71 14.55
C TYR A 194 -10.48 21.08 14.86
N ASP A 195 -9.95 21.82 15.84
CA ASP A 195 -10.39 23.18 16.17
C ASP A 195 -9.88 24.23 15.17
N ALA A 196 -8.85 23.92 14.38
CA ALA A 196 -8.35 24.76 13.30
C ALA A 196 -9.08 24.53 11.96
N LEU A 197 -10.08 23.65 11.93
CA LEU A 197 -10.87 23.26 10.75
C LEU A 197 -12.03 24.23 10.44
N VAL A 198 -11.91 25.48 10.87
CA VAL A 198 -12.94 26.54 10.72
C VAL A 198 -13.29 26.82 9.25
N ASP A 199 -12.45 26.40 8.30
CA ASP A 199 -12.65 26.57 6.86
C ASP A 199 -12.95 25.22 6.16
N GLU A 200 -14.23 24.93 5.95
CA GLU A 200 -14.75 23.62 5.51
C GLU A 200 -14.17 23.10 4.18
N TYR A 201 -13.72 23.99 3.29
CA TYR A 201 -13.21 23.59 1.98
C TYR A 201 -11.72 23.24 1.98
N GLY A 202 -10.93 23.93 2.81
CA GLY A 202 -9.47 23.74 2.87
C GLY A 202 -9.09 22.38 3.46
N TRP A 203 -9.86 21.92 4.45
CA TRP A 203 -9.54 20.66 5.12
C TRP A 203 -9.87 19.42 4.31
N ILE A 204 -10.94 19.42 3.50
CA ILE A 204 -11.28 18.28 2.64
C ILE A 204 -10.15 18.04 1.63
N HIS A 205 -9.64 19.10 1.02
CA HIS A 205 -8.52 19.02 0.08
C HIS A 205 -7.22 18.53 0.76
N ASP A 206 -6.99 18.96 2.00
CA ASP A 206 -5.88 18.50 2.85
C ASP A 206 -5.98 17.00 3.16
N ILE A 207 -7.19 16.50 3.48
CA ILE A 207 -7.45 15.06 3.68
C ILE A 207 -7.26 14.27 2.39
N VAL A 208 -7.72 14.77 1.25
CA VAL A 208 -7.53 14.10 -0.05
C VAL A 208 -6.03 13.99 -0.38
N LYS A 209 -5.25 15.05 -0.13
CA LYS A 209 -3.79 15.02 -0.29
C LYS A 209 -3.12 14.01 0.64
N LEU A 210 -3.49 14.02 1.93
CA LEU A 210 -2.97 13.07 2.91
C LEU A 210 -3.34 11.62 2.56
N SER A 211 -4.57 11.40 2.09
CA SER A 211 -5.04 10.09 1.60
C SER A 211 -4.24 9.64 0.38
N SER A 212 -3.95 10.55 -0.56
CA SER A 212 -3.07 10.25 -1.71
C SER A 212 -1.65 9.92 -1.29
N ALA A 213 -1.09 10.61 -0.29
CA ALA A 213 0.25 10.34 0.21
C ALA A 213 0.33 8.98 0.92
N ASN A 214 -0.66 8.65 1.76
CA ASN A 214 -0.77 7.34 2.41
C ASN A 214 -1.00 6.21 1.40
N ALA A 215 -1.79 6.45 0.36
CA ALA A 215 -1.98 5.50 -0.73
C ALA A 215 -0.65 5.17 -1.42
N GLU A 216 0.13 6.19 -1.80
CA GLU A 216 1.45 6.00 -2.40
C GLU A 216 2.38 5.22 -1.47
N PHE A 217 2.36 5.52 -0.17
CA PHE A 217 3.11 4.76 0.84
C PHE A 217 2.70 3.28 0.88
N MET A 218 1.40 2.99 0.89
CA MET A 218 0.91 1.60 0.87
C MET A 218 1.39 0.88 -0.40
N GLY A 219 1.40 1.58 -1.53
CA GLY A 219 1.96 1.07 -2.77
C GLY A 219 3.46 0.75 -2.70
N LEU A 220 4.25 1.52 -1.95
CA LEU A 220 5.65 1.19 -1.67
C LEU A 220 5.76 -0.11 -0.87
N ILE A 221 4.99 -0.26 0.21
CA ILE A 221 5.03 -1.45 1.06
C ILE A 221 4.70 -2.72 0.28
N VAL A 222 3.63 -2.69 -0.52
CA VAL A 222 3.26 -3.81 -1.40
C VAL A 222 4.37 -4.16 -2.38
N ASN A 223 5.02 -3.15 -2.97
CA ASN A 223 6.15 -3.39 -3.86
C ASN A 223 7.34 -4.02 -3.12
N ILE A 224 7.67 -3.53 -1.91
CA ILE A 224 8.74 -4.11 -1.09
C ILE A 224 8.46 -5.59 -0.84
N GLU A 225 7.24 -5.95 -0.43
CA GLU A 225 6.84 -7.34 -0.18
C GLU A 225 7.02 -8.22 -1.42
N ILE A 226 6.40 -7.83 -2.54
CA ILE A 226 6.44 -8.60 -3.79
C ILE A 226 7.88 -8.76 -4.30
N PHE A 227 8.60 -7.65 -4.47
CA PHE A 227 9.93 -7.71 -5.09
C PHE A 227 10.96 -8.40 -4.20
N SER A 228 10.86 -8.26 -2.87
CA SER A 228 11.74 -8.96 -1.94
C SER A 228 11.50 -10.46 -1.97
N ASN A 229 10.24 -10.91 -1.99
CA ASN A 229 9.90 -12.33 -2.10
C ASN A 229 10.35 -12.95 -3.43
N VAL A 230 10.22 -12.22 -4.54
CA VAL A 230 10.71 -12.67 -5.86
C VAL A 230 12.23 -12.85 -5.84
N ILE A 231 12.99 -11.90 -5.28
CA ILE A 231 14.45 -12.00 -5.18
C ILE A 231 14.87 -13.14 -4.24
N ASN A 232 14.23 -13.29 -3.09
CA ASN A 232 14.53 -14.36 -2.12
C ASN A 232 14.33 -15.75 -2.75
N GLN A 233 13.26 -15.97 -3.52
CA GLN A 233 13.05 -17.22 -4.24
C GLN A 233 14.05 -17.45 -5.38
N LYS A 234 14.63 -16.39 -5.96
CA LYS A 234 15.71 -16.49 -6.96
C LYS A 234 17.04 -16.91 -6.32
N SER A 235 17.34 -16.39 -5.13
CA SER A 235 18.54 -16.73 -4.35
C SER A 235 18.50 -18.14 -3.77
N TYR A 236 17.31 -18.70 -3.51
CA TYR A 236 17.14 -20.07 -2.98
C TYR A 236 17.25 -21.20 -4.03
N LYS A 237 17.66 -20.90 -5.27
CA LYS A 237 18.04 -21.98 -6.22
C LYS A 237 19.32 -22.65 -5.70
N GLU A 238 19.18 -23.90 -5.26
CA GLU A 238 20.26 -24.79 -4.80
C GLU A 238 21.58 -24.53 -5.58
N ASN A 239 22.57 -23.95 -4.90
CA ASN A 239 23.96 -24.28 -5.18
C ASN A 239 24.17 -25.75 -4.80
N LYS A 240 23.66 -26.68 -5.62
CA LYS A 240 24.21 -28.03 -5.68
C LYS A 240 25.59 -27.91 -6.30
N VAL A 241 26.55 -27.56 -5.46
CA VAL A 241 27.93 -27.97 -5.67
C VAL A 241 27.87 -29.48 -5.78
N ARG A 242 28.00 -30.01 -7.00
CA ARG A 242 28.30 -31.44 -7.19
C ARG A 242 29.64 -31.67 -6.50
N ALA A 243 29.64 -32.52 -5.48
CA ALA A 243 30.85 -33.11 -4.91
C ALA A 243 31.64 -33.87 -5.98
#